data_AF-A0A846Y5P5-F1
#
_entry.id   AF-A0A846Y5P5-F1
#
_cell.length_a   1.000
_cell.length_b   1.000
_cell.length_c   1.000
_cell.angle_alpha   90.00
_cell.angle_beta   90.00
_cell.angle_gamma   90.00
#
_symmetry.space_group_name_H-M   'P 1'
#
loop_
_entity.id
_entity.type
_entity.pdbx_description
1 polymer ?
#
loop_
_entity_poly.entity_id
_entity_poly.type
_entity_poly.pdbx_seq_one_letter_code
_entity_poly.pdbx_strand_id
1 'polypeptide(L)' 'MTMPPLAGGRATAGHHLADISSGRITSTTGSYIDRDRPARSSGEFYAPDRERELWTVAEELCGFR' A
#
# COMPACT_ATOMS: atom_id res chain seq x y z
N MET A 1 18.65 -19.26 0.02
CA MET A 1 17.26 -18.93 -0.38
C MET A 1 16.58 -18.28 0.80
N THR A 2 16.19 -17.00 0.68
CA THR A 2 15.35 -16.36 1.71
C THR A 2 13.92 -16.83 1.48
N MET A 3 13.32 -17.47 2.47
CA MET A 3 11.90 -17.83 2.41
C MET A 3 11.13 -16.52 2.59
N PRO A 4 10.14 -16.19 1.74
CA PRO A 4 9.31 -15.03 2.01
C PRO A 4 8.71 -15.19 3.40
N PRO A 5 8.70 -14.14 4.25
CA PRO A 5 8.04 -14.21 5.54
C PRO A 5 6.62 -14.71 5.29
N LEU A 6 6.15 -15.67 6.10
CA LEU A 6 4.79 -16.20 6.01
C LEU A 6 3.83 -15.00 5.98
N ALA A 7 3.37 -14.64 4.78
CA ALA A 7 2.42 -13.57 4.61
C ALA A 7 1.19 -14.01 5.40
N GLY A 8 0.77 -13.19 6.37
CA GLY A 8 -0.41 -13.48 7.16
C GLY A 8 -1.55 -13.90 6.22
N GLY A 9 -2.30 -14.93 6.59
CA GLY A 9 -3.39 -15.41 5.75
C GLY A 9 -4.43 -14.32 5.48
N ARG A 10 -5.34 -14.56 4.53
CA ARG A 10 -6.40 -13.60 4.15
C ARG A 10 -7.15 -13.01 5.36
N ALA A 11 -7.37 -13.82 6.39
CA ALA A 11 -8.00 -13.39 7.65
C ALA A 11 -7.16 -12.35 8.42
N THR A 12 -5.85 -12.55 8.53
CA THR A 12 -4.92 -11.61 9.18
C THR A 12 -4.86 -10.30 8.40
N ALA A 13 -4.76 -10.35 7.07
CA ALA A 13 -4.81 -9.16 6.23
C ALA A 13 -6.13 -8.38 6.40
N GLY A 14 -7.26 -9.10 6.48
CA GLY A 14 -8.57 -8.50 6.74
C GLY A 14 -8.66 -7.80 8.10
N HIS A 15 -8.11 -8.39 9.16
CA HIS A 15 -8.08 -7.74 10.48
C HIS A 15 -7.24 -6.47 10.48
N HIS A 16 -6.06 -6.47 9.84
CA HIS A 16 -5.24 -5.26 9.75
C HIS A 16 -5.96 -4.14 8.98
N LEU A 17 -6.64 -4.47 7.88
CA LEU A 17 -7.46 -3.50 7.15
C LEU A 17 -8.61 -2.94 8.02
N ALA A 18 -9.28 -3.79 8.79
CA ALA A 18 -10.33 -3.39 9.71
C ALA A 18 -9.81 -2.48 10.83
N ASP A 19 -8.63 -2.78 11.40
CA ASP A 19 -8.02 -1.98 12.45
C ASP A 19 -7.59 -0.59 11.97
N ILE A 20 -7.08 -0.46 10.74
CA ILE A 20 -6.73 0.84 10.15
C ILE A 20 -7.98 1.65 9.82
N SER A 21 -8.97 1.03 9.16
CA SER A 21 -10.20 1.72 8.75
C SER A 21 -11.09 2.13 9.93
N SER A 22 -11.04 1.40 11.04
CA SER A 22 -11.71 1.77 12.29
C SER A 22 -10.91 2.73 13.17
N GLY A 23 -9.69 3.12 12.77
CA GLY A 23 -8.82 4.03 13.51
C GLY A 23 -8.16 3.42 14.74
N ARG A 24 -8.21 2.08 14.91
CA ARG A 24 -7.51 1.35 15.97
C ARG A 24 -6.00 1.35 15.76
N ILE A 25 -5.55 1.31 14.51
CA ILE A 25 -4.15 1.58 14.11
C ILE A 25 -4.12 2.93 13.41
N THR A 26 -3.31 3.86 13.91
CA THR A 26 -3.12 5.16 13.28
C THR A 26 -2.05 5.07 12.20
N SER A 27 -2.36 5.62 11.02
CA SER A 27 -1.45 5.67 9.88
C SER A 27 -1.75 6.88 9.02
N THR A 28 -0.72 7.46 8.39
CA THR A 28 -0.91 8.54 7.42
C THR A 28 -1.30 7.96 6.06
N THR A 29 -2.06 8.70 5.25
CA THR A 29 -2.35 8.32 3.86
C THR A 29 -1.06 7.97 3.11
N GLY A 30 -1.11 6.89 2.32
CA GLY A 30 0.05 6.41 1.55
C GLY A 30 1.07 5.60 2.36
N SER A 31 0.79 5.28 3.63
CA SER A 31 1.66 4.40 4.41
C SER A 31 1.53 2.95 3.94
N TYR A 32 2.66 2.27 3.82
CA TYR A 32 2.69 0.82 3.72
C TYR A 32 2.63 0.23 5.13
N ILE A 33 1.80 -0.78 5.35
CA ILE A 33 1.69 -1.45 6.65
C ILE A 33 2.34 -2.83 6.53
N ASP A 34 3.41 -3.03 7.29
CA ASP A 34 3.97 -4.35 7.51
C ASP A 34 3.43 -4.86 8.84
N ARG A 35 2.53 -5.85 8.76
CA ARG A 35 1.79 -6.43 9.90
C ARG A 35 0.96 -5.38 10.63
N ASP A 36 1.45 -4.88 11.76
CA ASP A 36 0.79 -3.94 12.65
C ASP A 36 1.44 -2.54 12.65
N ARG A 37 2.45 -2.32 11.80
CA ARG A 37 3.25 -1.08 11.84
C ARG A 37 3.40 -0.43 10.47
N PRO A 38 3.36 0.92 10.42
CA PRO A 38 3.83 1.67 9.26
C PRO A 38 5.29 1.34 8.96
N ALA A 39 5.56 0.90 7.75
CA ALA A 39 6.89 0.68 7.22
C ALA A 39 7.14 1.63 6.04
N ARG A 40 8.38 2.07 5.89
CA ARG A 40 8.80 2.89 4.74
C ARG A 40 8.87 1.99 3.50
N SER A 41 8.17 2.38 2.46
CA SER A 41 8.36 1.80 1.12
C SER A 41 9.67 2.28 0.50
N SER A 42 9.99 1.84 -0.72
CA SER A 42 11.12 2.38 -1.48
C SER A 42 10.91 3.87 -1.77
N GLY A 43 12.00 4.62 -1.97
CA GLY A 43 11.92 6.07 -2.26
C GLY A 43 11.11 6.40 -3.51
N GLU A 44 11.05 5.48 -4.48
CA GLU A 44 10.30 5.63 -5.72
C GLU A 44 8.79 5.73 -5.50
N PHE A 45 8.26 5.10 -4.44
CA PHE A 45 6.85 5.17 -4.06
C PHE A 45 6.40 6.55 -3.56
N TYR A 46 7.34 7.45 -3.30
CA TYR A 46 7.07 8.80 -2.80
C TYR A 46 7.45 9.90 -3.80
N ALA A 47 7.71 9.53 -5.07
CA ALA A 47 8.08 10.48 -6.12
C ALA A 47 6.82 11.03 -6.82
N PRO A 48 6.38 12.28 -6.52
CA PRO A 48 5.10 12.80 -6.99
C PRO A 48 5.03 12.98 -8.51
N ASP A 49 6.17 13.22 -9.17
CA ASP A 49 6.23 13.32 -10.63
C ASP A 49 5.94 11.97 -11.29
N ARG A 50 6.49 10.88 -10.73
CA ARG A 50 6.24 9.52 -11.24
C ARG A 50 4.82 9.06 -10.98
N GLU A 51 4.25 9.43 -9.83
CA GLU A 51 2.84 9.14 -9.52
C GLU A 51 1.91 9.77 -10.56
N ARG A 52 2.17 11.02 -10.95
CA ARG A 52 1.39 11.71 -12.00
C ARG A 52 1.55 11.09 -13.38
N GLU A 53 2.78 10.73 -13.76
CA GLU A 53 3.06 10.06 -15.03
C GLU A 53 2.33 8.71 -15.11
N LEU A 54 2.44 7.91 -14.04
CA LEU A 54 1.77 6.62 -13.94
C LEU A 54 0.25 6.76 -14.04
N TRP A 55 -0.32 7.76 -13.36
CA TRP A 55 -1.75 8.03 -13.41
C TRP A 55 -2.22 8.39 -14.82
N THR A 56 -1.47 9.25 -15.52
CA THR A 56 -1.77 9.63 -16.91
C THR A 56 -1.83 8.40 -17.82
N VAL A 57 -0.83 7.52 -17.72
CA VAL A 57 -0.78 6.27 -18.49
C VAL A 57 -1.94 5.34 -18.13
N ALA A 58 -2.31 5.25 -16.85
CA ALA A 58 -3.45 4.43 -16.42
C ALA A 58 -4.77 4.93 -16.99
N GLU A 59 -4.97 6.25 -17.08
CA GLU A 59 -6.16 6.84 -17.70
C GLU A 59 -6.28 6.48 -19.18
N GLU A 60 -5.16 6.55 -19.92
CA GLU A 60 -5.11 6.17 -21.34
C GLU A 60 -5.39 4.67 -21.54
N LEU A 61 -4.75 3.81 -20.76
CA LEU A 61 -4.90 2.35 -20.88
C LEU A 61 -6.29 1.86 -20.48
N CYS A 62 -6.95 2.53 -19.53
CA CYS A 62 -8.27 2.14 -19.06
C CYS A 62 -9.41 2.86 -19.80
N GLY A 63 -9.11 3.72 -20.78
CA GLY A 63 -10.11 4.45 -21.55
C GLY A 63 -10.86 5.52 -20.74
N PHE A 64 -10.23 6.05 -19.70
CA PHE A 64 -10.74 7.21 -18.96
C PHE A 64 -10.36 8.53 -19.64
N ARG A 65 -9.62 8.47 -20.75
CA ARG A 65 -9.18 9.59 -21.56
C ARG A 65 -9.18 9.25 -23.05
#